data_AF-A0A6A0QVN6-F1
#
_entry.id   AF-A0A6A0QVN6-F1
#
_cell.length_a   1.000
_cell.length_b   1.000
_cell.length_c   1.000
_cell.angle_alpha   90.00
_cell.angle_beta   90.00
_cell.angle_gamma   90.00
#
_symmetry.space_group_name_H-M   'P 1'
#
loop_
_entity.id
_entity.type
_entity.pdbx_description
1 polymer ?
#
loop_
_entity_poly.entity_id
_entity_poly.type
_entity_poly.pdbx_seq_one_letter_code
_entity_poly.pdbx_strand_id
1 'polypeptide(L)'
;SEDFFTDDDDSVFEGDINRLAAAGITKGCNPPKNDLFCVDGNVTRGQMAAFLVRAYGYTAGAGDNLFDDDDDSIFEMDIDRLGTSGVTRGCNPPENNLYCPDSLVTREQMAAFLFRAEH
;
A
#
# COMPACT_ATOMS: atom_id res chain seq x y z
N SER A 1 5.30 1.35 23.67
CA SER A 1 4.74 2.01 22.48
C SER A 1 3.30 2.37 22.81
N GLU A 2 2.70 3.31 22.09
CA GLU A 2 1.25 3.39 22.03
C GLU A 2 0.75 2.16 21.24
N ASP A 3 -0.36 1.59 21.69
CA ASP A 3 -1.03 0.47 21.03
C ASP A 3 -2.14 1.04 20.14
N PHE A 4 -2.08 0.71 18.85
CA PHE A 4 -2.98 1.23 17.82
C PHE A 4 -4.06 0.23 17.39
N PHE A 5 -3.88 -1.08 17.62
CA PHE A 5 -4.76 -2.11 17.06
C PHE A 5 -5.09 -3.20 18.08
N THR A 6 -6.34 -3.64 18.14
CA THR A 6 -6.77 -4.58 19.18
C THR A 6 -6.56 -6.05 18.85
N ASP A 7 -6.08 -6.37 17.65
CA ASP A 7 -5.92 -7.75 17.14
C ASP A 7 -4.45 -8.16 16.90
N ASP A 8 -3.47 -7.37 17.34
CA ASP A 8 -2.05 -7.71 17.25
C ASP A 8 -1.36 -7.99 18.59
N ASP A 9 -2.07 -7.90 19.73
CA ASP A 9 -1.56 -8.14 21.10
C ASP A 9 -0.78 -9.45 21.28
N ASP A 10 -1.17 -10.52 20.59
CA ASP A 10 -0.53 -11.84 20.66
C ASP A 10 0.55 -12.05 19.57
N SER A 11 0.75 -11.07 18.70
CA SER A 11 1.68 -11.12 17.59
C SER A 11 3.10 -10.81 18.03
N VAL A 12 4.07 -11.63 17.61
CA VAL A 12 5.50 -11.29 17.77
C VAL A 12 5.90 -10.01 17.01
N PHE A 13 5.03 -9.50 16.14
CA PHE A 13 5.24 -8.31 15.31
C PHE A 13 4.55 -7.04 15.85
N GLU A 14 3.83 -7.11 16.97
CA GLU A 14 3.08 -5.99 17.59
C GLU A 14 3.92 -4.70 17.67
N GLY A 15 5.16 -4.83 18.13
CA GLY A 15 6.08 -3.69 18.25
C GLY A 15 6.44 -3.02 16.91
N ASP A 16 6.51 -3.79 15.82
CA ASP A 16 6.79 -3.26 14.47
C ASP A 16 5.53 -2.67 13.83
N ILE A 17 4.38 -3.31 14.05
CA ILE A 17 3.06 -2.83 13.62
C ILE A 17 2.79 -1.45 14.23
N ASN A 18 2.96 -1.31 15.54
CA ASN A 18 2.76 -0.04 16.26
C ASN A 18 3.74 1.05 15.81
N ARG A 19 4.96 0.69 15.35
CA ARG A 19 5.90 1.65 14.75
C ARG A 19 5.44 2.14 13.38
N LEU A 20 4.92 1.25 12.54
CA LEU A 20 4.33 1.65 11.25
C LEU A 20 3.11 2.55 11.44
N ALA A 21 2.27 2.25 12.43
CA ALA A 21 1.09 3.05 12.75
C ALA A 21 1.49 4.45 13.25
N ALA A 22 2.43 4.52 14.20
CA ALA A 22 2.95 5.79 14.70
C ALA A 22 3.63 6.65 13.61
N ALA A 23 4.25 6.01 12.61
CA ALA A 23 4.81 6.70 11.44
C ALA A 23 3.75 7.11 10.40
N GLY A 24 2.48 6.74 10.59
CA GLY A 24 1.39 7.01 9.65
C GLY A 24 1.44 6.18 8.36
N ILE A 25 2.25 5.10 8.34
CA ILE A 25 2.42 4.26 7.16
C ILE A 25 1.20 3.35 6.97
N THR A 26 0.75 2.72 8.05
CA THR A 26 -0.49 1.94 8.07
C THR A 26 -1.60 2.69 8.79
N LYS A 27 -2.83 2.44 8.37
CA LYS A 27 -4.06 2.85 9.07
C LYS A 27 -4.83 1.64 9.60
N GLY A 28 -4.31 0.42 9.46
CA GLY A 28 -5.05 -0.81 9.75
C GLY A 28 -6.07 -1.16 8.68
N CYS A 29 -7.04 -1.98 9.08
CA CYS A 29 -8.14 -2.49 8.26
C CYS A 29 -9.50 -2.02 8.83
N ASN A 30 -10.60 -2.75 8.58
CA ASN A 30 -11.94 -2.48 9.12
C ASN A 30 -12.43 -1.00 9.21
N PRO A 31 -12.39 -0.24 8.10
CA PRO A 31 -12.94 1.11 8.09
C PRO A 31 -14.45 1.10 8.39
N PRO A 32 -14.99 2.18 9.01
CA PRO A 32 -14.28 3.41 9.35
C PRO A 32 -13.52 3.35 10.68
N LYS A 33 -13.65 2.26 11.45
CA LYS A 33 -13.12 2.19 12.82
C LYS A 33 -11.59 2.13 12.83
N ASN A 34 -10.99 1.36 11.93
CA ASN A 34 -9.53 1.31 11.74
C ASN A 34 -8.77 1.00 13.04
N ASP A 35 -9.31 0.08 13.83
CA ASP A 35 -8.76 -0.37 15.12
C ASP A 35 -8.26 -1.82 15.07
N LEU A 36 -8.22 -2.42 13.87
CA LEU A 36 -7.63 -3.73 13.63
C LEU A 36 -6.48 -3.58 12.62
N PHE A 37 -5.42 -4.38 12.76
CA PHE A 37 -4.35 -4.51 11.78
C PHE A 37 -4.64 -5.64 10.78
N CYS A 38 -5.47 -6.62 11.13
CA CYS A 38 -5.72 -7.84 10.36
C CYS A 38 -4.42 -8.66 10.15
N VAL A 39 -3.80 -9.12 11.24
CA VAL A 39 -2.45 -9.73 11.28
C VAL A 39 -2.20 -10.91 10.32
N ASP A 40 -3.22 -11.70 9.98
CA ASP A 40 -3.12 -12.83 9.04
C ASP A 40 -3.55 -12.47 7.60
N GLY A 41 -3.89 -11.20 7.36
CA GLY A 41 -4.34 -10.70 6.06
C GLY A 41 -3.20 -10.63 5.04
N ASN A 42 -3.45 -11.09 3.82
CA ASN A 42 -2.55 -10.80 2.71
C ASN A 42 -2.67 -9.34 2.27
N VAL A 43 -1.56 -8.77 1.80
CA VAL A 43 -1.51 -7.39 1.31
C VAL A 43 -1.89 -7.34 -0.19
N THR A 44 -2.92 -6.56 -0.51
CA THR A 44 -3.28 -6.25 -1.90
C THR A 44 -2.32 -5.23 -2.51
N ARG A 45 -2.30 -5.12 -3.83
CA ARG A 45 -1.49 -4.12 -4.53
C ARG A 45 -1.88 -2.70 -4.15
N GLY A 46 -3.17 -2.39 -4.01
CA GLY A 46 -3.63 -1.07 -3.55
C GLY A 46 -3.15 -0.73 -2.14
N GLN A 47 -3.19 -1.68 -1.21
CA GLN A 47 -2.63 -1.51 0.14
C GLN A 47 -1.11 -1.31 0.11
N MET A 48 -0.40 -2.05 -0.75
CA MET A 48 1.05 -1.87 -0.94
C MET A 48 1.38 -0.47 -1.49
N ALA A 49 0.57 0.07 -2.43
CA ALA A 49 0.73 1.44 -2.90
C ALA A 49 0.62 2.43 -1.76
N ALA A 50 -0.43 2.32 -0.95
CA ALA A 50 -0.65 3.16 0.21
C ALA A 50 0.51 3.11 1.21
N PHE A 51 1.05 1.92 1.51
CA PHE A 51 2.21 1.78 2.40
C PHE A 51 3.45 2.47 1.84
N LEU A 52 3.79 2.23 0.57
CA LEU A 52 5.00 2.80 -0.03
C LEU A 52 4.90 4.32 -0.21
N VAL A 53 3.74 4.83 -0.64
CA VAL A 53 3.51 6.28 -0.75
C VAL A 53 3.70 6.98 0.58
N ARG A 54 3.17 6.42 1.68
CA ARG A 54 3.29 7.02 3.01
C ARG A 54 4.69 6.85 3.58
N ALA A 55 5.33 5.68 3.39
CA ALA A 55 6.68 5.42 3.88
C ALA A 55 7.73 6.33 3.23
N TYR A 56 7.59 6.60 1.93
CA TYR A 56 8.55 7.42 1.17
C TYR A 56 8.11 8.87 0.95
N GLY A 57 6.91 9.25 1.39
CA GLY A 57 6.40 10.63 1.33
C GLY A 57 6.11 11.11 -0.10
N TYR A 58 5.66 10.23 -0.98
CA TYR A 58 5.29 10.61 -2.35
C TYR A 58 4.05 11.50 -2.35
N THR A 59 4.14 12.64 -3.04
CA THR A 59 3.06 13.66 -3.05
C THR A 59 2.62 14.07 -4.45
N ALA A 60 3.45 13.83 -5.47
CA ALA A 60 3.17 14.21 -6.85
C ALA A 60 2.21 13.23 -7.54
N GLY A 61 1.42 13.77 -8.48
CA GLY A 61 0.59 13.01 -9.41
C GLY A 61 -0.67 12.40 -8.82
N ALA A 62 -1.17 12.87 -7.68
CA ALA A 62 -2.46 12.39 -7.17
C ALA A 62 -3.61 12.80 -8.12
N GLY A 63 -4.38 11.82 -8.60
CA GLY A 63 -5.50 12.05 -9.52
C GLY A 63 -5.08 12.25 -10.97
N ASP A 64 -3.88 11.81 -11.34
CA ASP A 64 -3.41 11.80 -12.72
C ASP A 64 -4.11 10.72 -13.57
N ASN A 65 -4.85 9.78 -12.92
CA ASN A 65 -5.59 8.69 -13.55
C ASN A 65 -4.71 7.92 -14.54
N LEU A 66 -3.63 7.34 -14.00
CA LEU A 66 -2.61 6.63 -14.79
C LEU A 66 -3.06 5.23 -15.22
N PHE A 67 -4.06 4.65 -14.54
CA PHE A 67 -4.52 3.28 -14.75
C PHE A 67 -6.04 3.22 -14.85
N ASP A 68 -6.56 2.48 -15.83
CA ASP A 68 -8.01 2.48 -16.12
C ASP A 68 -8.87 1.72 -15.07
N ASP A 69 -8.25 0.94 -14.16
CA ASP A 69 -8.95 0.06 -13.21
C ASP A 69 -8.79 0.45 -11.72
N ASP A 70 -8.29 1.66 -11.42
CA ASP A 70 -8.16 2.13 -10.04
C ASP A 70 -9.17 3.20 -9.61
N ASP A 71 -9.98 3.75 -10.52
CA ASP A 71 -11.03 4.76 -10.25
C ASP A 71 -12.03 4.36 -9.14
N ASP A 72 -12.32 3.06 -8.99
CA ASP A 72 -13.23 2.54 -7.94
C ASP A 72 -12.48 2.18 -6.64
N SER A 73 -11.15 2.30 -6.61
CA SER A 73 -10.32 1.96 -5.47
C SER A 73 -10.21 3.11 -4.48
N ILE A 74 -10.35 2.83 -3.18
CA ILE A 74 -10.02 3.79 -2.13
C ILE A 74 -8.53 4.21 -2.13
N PHE A 75 -7.69 3.52 -2.91
CA PHE A 75 -6.26 3.74 -3.04
C PHE A 75 -5.86 4.47 -4.33
N GLU A 76 -6.79 4.85 -5.21
CA GLU A 76 -6.54 5.54 -6.50
C GLU A 76 -5.42 6.60 -6.39
N MET A 77 -5.58 7.58 -5.48
CA MET A 77 -4.59 8.63 -5.30
C MET A 77 -3.19 8.13 -4.89
N ASP A 78 -3.11 7.06 -4.09
CA ASP A 78 -1.84 6.47 -3.70
C ASP A 78 -1.25 5.63 -4.86
N ILE A 79 -2.09 5.02 -5.69
CA ILE A 79 -1.68 4.29 -6.89
C ILE A 79 -1.08 5.24 -7.93
N ASP A 80 -1.74 6.36 -8.20
CA ASP A 80 -1.23 7.37 -9.13
C ASP A 80 0.09 7.98 -8.65
N ARG A 81 0.21 8.30 -7.36
CA ARG A 81 1.48 8.78 -6.76
C ARG A 81 2.60 7.77 -6.93
N LEU A 82 2.31 6.49 -6.73
CA LEU A 82 3.25 5.40 -6.90
C LEU A 82 3.70 5.27 -8.36
N GLY A 83 2.76 5.39 -9.30
CA GLY A 83 3.01 5.37 -10.75
C GLY A 83 3.85 6.57 -11.20
N THR A 84 3.47 7.77 -10.77
CA THR A 84 4.19 9.03 -11.03
C THR A 84 5.62 9.00 -10.51
N SER A 85 5.84 8.36 -9.36
CA SER A 85 7.18 8.18 -8.77
C SER A 85 7.99 7.07 -9.46
N GLY A 86 7.43 6.39 -10.48
CA GLY A 86 8.10 5.35 -11.25
C GLY A 86 8.21 4.00 -10.53
N VAL A 87 7.56 3.84 -9.37
CA VAL A 87 7.68 2.63 -8.54
C VAL A 87 6.84 1.48 -9.10
N THR A 88 5.71 1.75 -9.74
CA THR A 88 4.91 0.75 -10.46
C THR A 88 4.92 1.00 -11.96
N ARG A 89 4.65 -0.05 -12.73
CA ARG A 89 4.45 -0.02 -14.19
C ARG A 89 3.13 -0.68 -14.60
N GLY A 90 2.18 -0.85 -13.69
CA GLY A 90 0.94 -1.60 -13.95
C GLY A 90 1.08 -3.12 -13.83
N CYS A 91 0.09 -3.85 -14.34
CA CYS A 91 -0.06 -5.31 -14.21
C CYS A 91 -0.35 -6.05 -15.53
N ASN A 92 -0.63 -5.37 -16.64
CA ASN A 92 -1.06 -5.98 -17.89
C ASN A 92 -0.13 -5.65 -19.08
N PRO A 93 1.09 -6.20 -19.10
CA PRO A 93 1.98 -5.97 -20.23
C PRO A 93 1.41 -6.57 -21.53
N PRO A 94 1.72 -5.98 -22.70
CA PRO A 94 2.61 -4.83 -22.87
C PRO A 94 1.96 -3.46 -22.61
N GLU A 95 0.63 -3.37 -22.57
CA GLU A 95 -0.10 -2.09 -22.50
C GLU A 95 0.16 -1.35 -21.19
N ASN A 96 0.18 -2.08 -20.06
CA ASN A 96 0.49 -1.54 -18.73
C ASN A 96 -0.41 -0.36 -18.30
N ASN A 97 -1.64 -0.32 -18.79
CA ASN A 97 -2.68 0.65 -18.44
C ASN A 97 -3.59 0.19 -17.29
N LEU A 98 -3.37 -0.99 -16.69
CA LEU A 98 -4.08 -1.47 -15.51
C LEU A 98 -3.12 -1.57 -14.31
N TYR A 99 -3.59 -1.26 -13.12
CA TYR A 99 -2.87 -1.44 -11.86
C TYR A 99 -3.23 -2.74 -11.14
N CYS A 100 -4.45 -3.26 -11.29
CA CYS A 100 -4.99 -4.42 -10.57
C CYS A 100 -4.99 -4.24 -9.03
N PRO A 101 -5.71 -3.26 -8.45
CA PRO A 101 -5.60 -2.88 -7.04
C PRO A 101 -5.92 -3.99 -6.04
N ASP A 102 -6.87 -4.88 -6.37
CA ASP A 102 -7.32 -5.96 -5.46
C ASP A 102 -6.48 -7.24 -5.57
N SER A 103 -5.57 -7.32 -6.54
CA SER A 103 -4.69 -8.47 -6.67
C SER A 103 -3.64 -8.48 -5.55
N LEU A 104 -3.26 -9.67 -5.10
CA LEU A 104 -2.17 -9.83 -4.13
C LEU A 104 -0.81 -9.47 -4.75
N VAL A 105 0.09 -8.96 -3.92
CA VAL A 105 1.48 -8.70 -4.34
C VAL A 105 2.28 -10.00 -4.31
N THR A 106 2.83 -10.42 -5.44
CA THR A 106 3.77 -11.55 -5.50
C THR A 106 5.16 -11.13 -4.99
N ARG A 107 5.99 -12.09 -4.58
CA ARG A 107 7.35 -11.80 -4.08
C ARG A 107 8.23 -11.08 -5.10
N GLU A 108 8.10 -11.39 -6.39
CA GLU A 108 8.82 -10.71 -7.47
C GLU A 108 8.34 -9.26 -7.67
N GLN A 109 7.04 -9.00 -7.54
CA GLN A 109 6.49 -7.66 -7.59
C GLN A 109 6.94 -6.83 -6.39
N MET A 110 6.94 -7.42 -5.19
CA MET A 110 7.47 -6.77 -3.99
C MET A 110 8.94 -6.38 -4.17
N ALA A 111 9.78 -7.28 -4.68
CA ALA A 111 11.19 -6.97 -4.96
C ALA A 111 11.33 -5.80 -5.95
N ALA A 112 10.51 -5.79 -6.99
CA ALA A 112 10.51 -4.73 -8.00
C ALA A 112 10.06 -3.38 -7.44
N PHE A 113 9.05 -3.36 -6.57
CA PHE A 113 8.58 -2.14 -5.89
C PHE A 113 9.62 -1.60 -4.91
N LEU A 114 10.19 -2.46 -4.06
CA LEU A 114 11.20 -2.04 -3.08
C LEU A 114 12.44 -1.46 -3.79
N PHE A 115 12.96 -2.14 -4.82
CA PHE A 115 14.12 -1.64 -5.57
C PHE A 115 13.89 -0.24 -6.14
N ARG A 116 12.73 0.01 -6.74
CA ARG A 116 12.39 1.30 -7.35
C ARG A 116 11.95 2.36 -6.34
N ALA A 117 11.53 1.97 -5.14
CA ALA A 117 11.24 2.94 -4.08
C ALA A 117 12.53 3.45 -3.41
N GLU A 118 13.59 2.63 -3.39
CA GLU A 118 14.88 2.99 -2.80
C GLU A 118 15.83 3.76 -3.74
N HIS A 119 15.57 3.77 -5.07
CA HIS A 119 16.47 4.30 -6.11
C HIS A 119 15.72 5.12 -7.15
#